data_AF-A0A386C8A4-F1
#
_entry.id   AF-A0A386C8A4-F1
#
_cell.length_a   1.000
_cell.length_b   1.000
_cell.length_c   1.000
_cell.angle_alpha   90.00
_cell.angle_beta   90.00
_cell.angle_gamma   90.00
#
_symmetry.space_group_name_H-M   'P 1'
#
loop_
_entity.id
_entity.type
_entity.pdbx_description
1 polymer ?
#
loop_
_entity_poly.entity_id
_entity_poly.type
_entity_poly.pdbx_seq_one_letter_code
_entity_poly.pdbx_strand_id
1 'polypeptide(L)'
;APRFGFAWDVRGDGKISIRGGFGVFYDILKGEDNLQFNGQAPFFSFSDLSFPGVTAGGLPPGSLSNPYAAAGAVNPFPSKPPSSDLNFSTSGFLPIGGGGVYFVDPHLRTPYVINTIFRWSSKSLPD
;
A
#
# COMPACT_ATOMS: atom_id res chain seq x y z
N ALA A 1 -10.97 5.58 15.42
CA ALA A 1 -12.24 5.07 14.86
C ALA A 1 -13.25 4.88 15.99
N PRO A 2 -14.49 5.37 15.87
CA PRO A 2 -15.49 5.29 16.95
C PRO A 2 -15.88 3.84 17.24
N ARG A 3 -16.07 3.53 18.53
CA ARG A 3 -16.54 2.25 19.02
C ARG A 3 -17.52 2.50 20.16
N PHE A 4 -18.68 1.87 20.08
CA PHE A 4 -19.73 1.98 21.08
C PHE A 4 -20.30 0.59 21.37
N GLY A 5 -20.56 0.31 22.63
CA GLY A 5 -21.16 -0.95 23.06
C GLY A 5 -22.08 -0.73 24.24
N PHE A 6 -23.12 -1.55 24.34
CA PHE A 6 -24.04 -1.55 25.46
C PHE A 6 -24.33 -2.97 25.93
N ALA A 7 -24.66 -3.08 27.20
CA ALA A 7 -25.20 -4.28 27.80
C ALA A 7 -26.33 -3.86 28.75
N TRP A 8 -27.46 -4.54 28.64
CA TRP A 8 -28.63 -4.27 29.44
C TRP A 8 -29.19 -5.58 29.99
N ASP A 9 -29.40 -5.61 31.30
CA ASP A 9 -30.18 -6.64 31.98
C ASP A 9 -31.65 -6.21 31.99
N VAL A 10 -32.49 -6.95 31.27
CA VAL A 10 -33.88 -6.57 30.99
C VAL A 10 -34.73 -6.58 32.26
N ARG A 11 -34.43 -7.50 33.20
CA ARG A 11 -35.21 -7.72 34.42
C ARG A 11 -34.47 -7.31 35.69
N GLY A 12 -33.17 -7.05 35.61
CA GLY A 12 -32.32 -6.76 36.76
C GLY A 12 -31.98 -7.99 37.61
N ASP A 13 -32.37 -9.18 37.15
CA ASP A 13 -32.19 -10.46 37.85
C ASP A 13 -31.03 -11.29 37.29
N GLY A 14 -30.30 -10.74 36.31
CA GLY A 14 -29.18 -11.39 35.62
C GLY A 14 -29.57 -12.54 34.69
N LYS A 15 -30.87 -12.85 34.55
CA LYS A 15 -31.33 -14.02 33.79
C LYS A 15 -31.56 -13.72 32.32
N ILE A 16 -31.81 -12.46 31.96
CA ILE A 16 -32.00 -12.02 30.58
C ILE A 16 -31.11 -10.82 30.29
N SER A 17 -30.19 -10.98 29.34
CA SER A 17 -29.35 -9.87 28.89
C SER A 17 -29.45 -9.63 27.40
N ILE A 18 -29.46 -8.34 27.04
CA ILE A 18 -29.30 -7.84 25.68
C ILE A 18 -27.95 -7.14 25.61
N ARG A 19 -27.16 -7.47 24.60
CA ARG A 19 -25.87 -6.84 24.36
C ARG A 19 -25.78 -6.44 22.91
N GLY A 20 -25.19 -5.29 22.67
CA GLY A 20 -24.96 -4.83 21.31
C GLY A 20 -23.72 -3.94 21.22
N GLY A 21 -23.27 -3.72 20.00
CA GLY A 21 -22.14 -2.85 19.75
C GLY A 21 -21.96 -2.51 18.29
N PHE A 22 -21.27 -1.40 18.07
CA PHE A 22 -20.92 -0.84 16.79
C PHE A 22 -19.45 -0.43 16.82
N GLY A 23 -18.71 -0.72 15.76
CA GLY A 23 -17.33 -0.29 15.65
C GLY A 23 -16.93 -0.04 14.21
N VAL A 24 -16.16 1.03 14.00
CA VAL A 24 -15.43 1.28 12.75
C VAL A 24 -13.99 0.82 12.92
N PHE A 25 -13.46 0.13 11.93
CA PHE A 25 -12.08 -0.37 11.91
C PHE A 25 -11.44 0.05 10.59
N TYR A 26 -10.38 0.85 10.67
CA TYR A 26 -9.61 1.25 9.49
C TYR A 26 -8.60 0.16 9.16
N ASP A 27 -8.43 -0.11 7.87
CA ASP A 27 -7.33 -0.93 7.39
C ASP A 27 -6.01 -0.15 7.45
N ILE A 28 -4.88 -0.87 7.52
CA ILE A 28 -3.55 -0.28 7.41
C ILE A 28 -3.15 -0.33 5.93
N LEU A 29 -2.48 0.73 5.46
CA LEU A 29 -1.88 0.74 4.12
C LEU A 29 -1.04 -0.54 3.92
N LYS A 30 -1.24 -1.23 2.80
CA LYS A 30 -0.43 -2.41 2.48
C LYS A 30 1.03 -2.00 2.39
N GLY A 31 1.92 -2.81 2.97
CA GLY A 31 3.37 -2.56 2.91
C GLY A 31 3.90 -2.48 1.48
N GLU A 32 3.26 -3.17 0.54
CA GLU A 32 3.55 -3.09 -0.90
C GLU A 32 3.41 -1.66 -1.44
N ASP A 33 2.35 -0.94 -1.05
CA ASP A 33 2.13 0.44 -1.51
C ASP A 33 3.28 1.33 -1.01
N ASN A 34 3.69 1.16 0.25
CA ASN A 34 4.83 1.89 0.80
C ASN A 34 6.13 1.61 0.04
N LEU A 35 6.37 0.34 -0.34
CA LEU A 35 7.52 -0.07 -1.14
C LEU A 35 7.49 0.57 -2.54
N GLN A 36 6.34 0.54 -3.21
CA GLN A 36 6.17 1.10 -4.55
C GLN A 36 6.35 2.63 -4.60
N PHE A 37 5.92 3.35 -3.56
CA PHE A 37 6.11 4.81 -3.48
C PHE A 37 7.53 5.23 -3.06
N ASN A 38 8.30 4.36 -2.37
CA ASN A 38 9.64 4.71 -1.89
C ASN A 38 10.67 4.92 -3.03
N GLY A 39 10.37 4.46 -4.25
CA GLY A 39 11.25 4.53 -5.42
C GLY A 39 10.85 5.54 -6.49
N GLN A 40 9.88 6.44 -6.24
CA GLN A 40 9.40 7.35 -7.28
C GLN A 40 10.37 8.51 -7.56
N ALA A 41 10.50 8.83 -8.85
CA ALA A 41 11.21 10.01 -9.30
C ALA A 41 10.52 11.30 -8.80
N PRO A 42 11.26 12.41 -8.62
CA PRO A 42 12.69 12.60 -8.93
C PRO A 42 13.64 12.31 -7.77
N PHE A 43 13.15 11.89 -6.60
CA PHE A 43 13.98 11.84 -5.37
C PHE A 43 14.69 10.51 -5.15
N PHE A 44 14.49 9.55 -6.05
CA PHE A 44 15.13 8.25 -6.05
C PHE A 44 15.77 7.97 -7.41
N SER A 45 16.86 7.21 -7.42
CA SER A 45 17.57 6.81 -8.64
C SER A 45 17.47 5.29 -8.78
N PHE A 46 16.89 4.84 -9.89
CA PHE A 46 16.78 3.43 -10.24
C PHE A 46 17.13 3.22 -11.71
N SER A 47 17.35 1.96 -12.09
CA SER A 47 17.58 1.58 -13.48
C SER A 47 16.95 0.22 -13.72
N ASP A 48 16.00 0.16 -14.64
CA ASP A 48 15.45 -1.10 -15.13
C ASP A 48 16.31 -1.58 -16.31
N LEU A 49 17.01 -2.69 -16.10
CA LEU A 49 17.86 -3.29 -17.13
C LEU A 49 17.10 -4.39 -17.83
N SER A 50 16.78 -4.16 -19.10
CA SER A 50 16.23 -5.19 -19.99
C SER A 50 17.35 -5.78 -20.83
N PHE A 51 17.54 -7.10 -20.72
CA PHE A 51 18.53 -7.81 -21.53
C PHE A 51 17.82 -8.53 -22.68
N PRO A 52 18.05 -8.13 -23.95
CA PRO A 52 17.41 -8.78 -25.08
C PRO A 52 17.92 -10.23 -25.22
N GLY A 53 16.98 -11.17 -25.25
CA GLY A 53 17.24 -12.56 -25.63
C GLY A 53 17.97 -13.39 -24.56
N VAL A 54 17.26 -13.76 -23.49
CA VAL A 54 17.61 -14.98 -22.74
C VAL A 54 17.22 -16.18 -23.62
N THR A 55 18.07 -16.53 -24.57
CA THR A 55 17.93 -17.78 -25.31
C THR A 55 18.41 -18.94 -24.43
N ALA A 56 18.11 -20.19 -24.81
CA ALA A 56 18.42 -21.39 -24.02
C ALA A 56 19.92 -21.54 -23.62
N GLY A 57 20.82 -20.70 -24.15
CA GLY A 57 22.24 -20.61 -23.80
C GLY A 57 22.62 -19.58 -22.73
N GLY A 58 21.66 -18.84 -22.15
CA GLY A 58 21.91 -17.86 -21.09
C GLY A 58 22.21 -16.44 -21.58
N LEU A 59 22.53 -15.54 -20.64
CA LEU A 59 22.88 -14.15 -20.95
C LEU A 59 24.22 -14.09 -21.72
N PRO A 60 24.41 -13.13 -22.65
CA PRO A 60 25.70 -12.90 -23.29
C PRO A 60 26.83 -12.75 -22.25
N PRO A 61 28.04 -13.32 -22.50
CA PRO A 61 29.17 -13.17 -21.60
C PRO A 61 29.46 -11.71 -21.26
N GLY A 62 29.61 -11.39 -19.97
CA GLY A 62 29.85 -10.02 -19.50
C GLY A 62 28.59 -9.20 -19.18
N SER A 63 27.39 -9.75 -19.44
CA SER A 63 26.12 -9.09 -19.09
C SER A 63 25.98 -8.74 -17.60
N LEU A 64 26.64 -9.48 -16.71
CA LEU A 64 26.61 -9.20 -15.27
C LEU A 64 27.82 -8.39 -14.77
N SER A 65 28.93 -8.36 -15.52
CA SER A 65 30.10 -7.56 -15.15
C SER A 65 29.97 -6.10 -15.59
N ASN A 66 29.22 -5.83 -16.66
CA ASN A 66 28.82 -4.48 -17.06
C ASN A 66 27.35 -4.45 -17.50
N PRO A 67 26.41 -4.52 -16.54
CA PRO A 67 25.00 -4.74 -16.83
C PRO A 67 24.32 -3.53 -17.49
N TYR A 68 24.76 -2.31 -17.17
CA TYR A 68 24.25 -1.09 -17.80
C TYR A 68 24.60 -1.04 -19.30
N ALA A 69 25.87 -1.26 -19.64
CA ALA A 69 26.30 -1.26 -21.04
C ALA A 69 25.66 -2.42 -21.82
N ALA A 70 25.56 -3.60 -21.22
CA ALA A 70 24.96 -4.77 -21.85
C ALA A 70 23.45 -4.61 -22.14
N ALA A 71 22.74 -3.84 -21.31
CA ALA A 71 21.34 -3.48 -21.54
C ALA A 71 21.17 -2.23 -22.43
N GLY A 72 22.26 -1.59 -22.87
CA GLY A 72 22.21 -0.31 -23.57
C GLY A 72 21.68 0.85 -22.70
N ALA A 73 21.72 0.70 -21.38
CA ALA A 73 21.23 1.67 -20.41
C ALA A 73 22.38 2.56 -19.90
N VAL A 74 22.06 3.80 -19.55
CA VAL A 74 22.99 4.71 -18.86
C VAL A 74 23.07 4.31 -17.39
N ASN A 75 24.27 4.18 -16.82
CA ASN A 75 24.44 3.94 -15.39
C ASN A 75 24.06 5.22 -14.60
N PRO A 76 23.00 5.19 -13.78
CA PRO A 76 22.56 6.37 -13.04
C PRO A 76 23.31 6.55 -11.71
N PHE A 77 24.31 5.68 -11.41
CA PHE A 77 25.05 5.68 -10.15
C PHE A 77 26.51 6.15 -10.30
N PRO A 78 27.06 6.83 -9.26
CA PRO A 78 26.38 7.26 -8.04
C PRO A 78 25.32 8.34 -8.32
N SER A 79 24.18 8.25 -7.64
CA SER A 79 23.06 9.16 -7.88
C SER A 79 23.43 10.58 -7.47
N LYS A 80 22.85 11.56 -8.17
CA LYS A 80 23.02 12.98 -7.87
C LYS A 80 21.68 13.58 -7.51
N PRO A 81 21.61 14.46 -6.49
CA PRO A 81 20.39 15.20 -6.20
C PRO A 81 19.90 15.93 -7.46
N PRO A 82 18.58 15.95 -7.73
CA PRO A 82 18.04 16.76 -8.79
C PRO A 82 18.37 18.25 -8.58
N SER A 83 18.47 19.00 -9.67
CA SER A 83 18.55 20.47 -9.60
C SER A 83 17.33 21.03 -8.86
N SER A 84 17.50 22.09 -8.07
CA SER A 84 16.39 22.79 -7.42
C SER A 84 15.36 23.33 -8.42
N ASP A 85 15.81 23.61 -9.64
CA ASP A 85 15.00 24.24 -10.69
C ASP A 85 14.51 23.21 -11.73
N LEU A 86 14.38 21.95 -11.32
CA LEU A 86 13.93 20.86 -12.18
C LEU A 86 12.52 21.13 -12.74
N ASN A 87 12.40 21.17 -14.06
CA ASN A 87 11.11 21.23 -14.73
C ASN A 87 10.53 19.81 -14.89
N PHE A 88 9.56 19.47 -14.05
CA PHE A 88 8.89 18.16 -14.06
C PHE A 88 8.22 17.80 -15.40
N SER A 89 7.79 18.79 -16.18
CA SER A 89 7.21 18.55 -17.52
C SER A 89 8.26 18.12 -18.52
N THR A 90 9.37 18.86 -18.61
CA THR A 90 10.47 18.53 -19.52
C THR A 90 11.19 17.24 -19.11
N SER A 91 11.28 16.97 -17.81
CA SER A 91 11.90 15.75 -17.28
C SER A 91 10.99 14.53 -17.32
N GLY A 92 9.76 14.66 -17.83
CA GLY A 92 8.83 13.55 -17.94
C GLY A 92 8.35 13.02 -16.58
N PHE A 93 8.40 13.81 -15.52
CA PHE A 93 7.93 13.43 -14.18
C PHE A 93 6.51 13.94 -13.88
N LEU A 94 5.71 14.18 -14.91
CA LEU A 94 4.31 14.55 -14.72
C LEU A 94 3.50 13.37 -14.19
N PRO A 95 2.54 13.60 -13.27
CA PRO A 95 1.67 12.56 -12.75
C PRO A 95 0.80 11.88 -13.81
N ILE A 96 0.53 12.58 -14.93
CA ILE A 96 -0.26 12.07 -16.05
C ILE A 96 0.53 12.32 -17.34
N GLY A 97 0.75 11.26 -18.13
CA GLY A 97 1.48 11.34 -19.40
C GLY A 97 3.01 11.47 -19.27
N GLY A 98 3.55 11.45 -18.05
CA GLY A 98 4.99 11.30 -17.78
C GLY A 98 5.37 9.84 -17.46
N GLY A 99 6.64 9.61 -17.15
CA GLY A 99 7.21 8.37 -16.62
C GLY A 99 7.01 8.17 -15.11
N GLY A 100 6.18 8.99 -14.45
CA GLY A 100 5.71 8.71 -13.09
C GLY A 100 4.80 7.48 -13.11
N VAL A 101 5.17 6.44 -12.36
CA VAL A 101 4.53 5.11 -12.46
C VAL A 101 3.39 4.96 -11.47
N TYR A 102 3.44 5.69 -10.34
CA TYR A 102 2.42 5.62 -9.29
C TYR A 102 1.91 7.01 -8.92
N PHE A 103 0.59 7.15 -8.92
CA PHE A 103 -0.11 8.33 -8.43
C PHE A 103 -1.19 7.90 -7.44
N VAL A 104 -1.36 8.70 -6.38
CA VAL A 104 -2.44 8.50 -5.40
C VAL A 104 -3.47 9.58 -5.63
N ASP A 105 -4.75 9.20 -5.67
CA ASP A 105 -5.84 10.16 -5.64
C ASP A 105 -5.73 11.00 -4.36
N PRO A 106 -5.66 12.35 -4.45
CA PRO A 106 -5.67 13.21 -3.27
C PRO A 106 -6.89 13.01 -2.36
N HIS A 107 -7.99 12.46 -2.90
CA HIS A 107 -9.21 12.14 -2.16
C HIS A 107 -9.27 10.67 -1.71
N LEU A 108 -8.16 9.92 -1.80
CA LEU A 108 -8.08 8.56 -1.31
C LEU A 108 -8.40 8.52 0.19
N ARG A 109 -9.42 7.73 0.55
CA ARG A 109 -9.78 7.48 1.94
C ARG A 109 -9.38 6.07 2.32
N THR A 110 -8.84 5.92 3.53
CA THR A 110 -8.52 4.60 4.07
C THR A 110 -9.78 3.74 4.10
N PRO A 111 -9.74 2.53 3.53
CA PRO A 111 -10.87 1.62 3.61
C PRO A 111 -11.14 1.29 5.08
N TYR A 112 -12.43 1.09 5.39
CA TYR A 112 -12.86 0.76 6.74
C TYR A 112 -13.95 -0.30 6.72
N VAL A 113 -13.98 -1.09 7.79
CA VAL A 113 -15.02 -2.07 8.07
C VAL A 113 -15.91 -1.55 9.18
N ILE A 114 -17.22 -1.62 8.97
CA ILE A 114 -18.21 -1.42 10.01
C ILE A 114 -18.59 -2.80 10.56
N ASN A 115 -18.39 -2.99 11.86
CA ASN A 115 -18.85 -4.18 12.57
C ASN A 115 -20.03 -3.80 13.48
N THR A 116 -21.08 -4.61 13.44
CA THR A 116 -22.22 -4.49 14.34
C THR A 116 -22.49 -5.85 14.97
N ILE A 117 -22.62 -5.88 16.29
CA ILE A 117 -22.96 -7.10 17.03
C ILE A 117 -24.26 -6.88 17.80
N PHE A 118 -25.11 -7.90 17.81
CA PHE A 118 -26.31 -7.96 18.62
C PHE A 118 -26.44 -9.37 19.20
N ARG A 119 -26.76 -9.46 20.49
CA ARG A 119 -26.95 -10.74 21.18
C ARG A 119 -28.04 -10.66 22.24
N TRP A 120 -28.87 -11.69 22.27
CA TRP A 120 -29.81 -12.00 23.34
C TRP A 120 -29.36 -13.28 24.06
N SER A 121 -29.54 -13.33 25.38
CA SER A 121 -29.26 -14.52 26.19
C SER A 121 -30.23 -14.63 27.35
N SER A 122 -30.75 -15.85 27.57
CA SER A 122 -31.60 -16.21 28.70
C SER A 122 -31.03 -17.42 29.48
N LYS A 123 -31.18 -17.43 30.80
CA LYS A 123 -30.85 -18.58 31.65
C LYS A 123 -32.08 -19.05 32.44
N SER A 124 -32.50 -20.30 32.24
CA SER A 124 -33.49 -20.98 33.08
C SER A 124 -32.75 -21.85 34.10
N LEU A 125 -33.20 -21.84 35.36
CA LEU A 125 -32.80 -22.83 36.35
C LEU A 125 -33.75 -24.04 36.21
N PRO A 126 -33.27 -25.29 36.33
CA PRO A 126 -34.16 -26.44 36.47
C PRO A 126 -34.91 -26.35 37.80
N ASP A 127 -36.20 -26.71 37.77
CA ASP A 127 -37.11 -26.74 38.93
C ASP A 127 -36.68 -27.74 40.01
#